data_AF-A0A3M1R725-F1
#
_entry.id   AF-A0A3M1R725-F1
#
_cell.length_a   1.000
_cell.length_b   1.000
_cell.length_c   1.000
_cell.angle_alpha   90.00
_cell.angle_beta   90.00
_cell.angle_gamma   90.00
#
_symmetry.space_group_name_H-M   'P 1'
#
loop_
_entity.id
_entity.type
_entity.pdbx_description
1 polymer ?
#
loop_
_entity_poly.entity_id
_entity_poly.type
_entity_poly.pdbx_seq_one_letter_code
_entity_poly.pdbx_strand_id
1 'polypeptide(L)' 'MYVVVSYDITDDKRRNRIHKALKNYGERVQFSVFECNLSPEQVMRMQHSLKKIIK' A
#
# COMPACT_ATOMS: atom_id res chain seq x y z
N MET A 1 -8.70 8.86 -8.78
CA MET A 1 -7.99 9.80 -7.89
C MET A 1 -6.56 9.32 -7.80
N TYR A 2 -5.61 10.22 -8.05
CA TYR A 2 -4.21 9.89 -7.92
C TYR A 2 -3.78 9.98 -6.45
N VAL A 3 -3.16 8.93 -5.94
CA VAL A 3 -2.76 8.77 -4.53
C VAL A 3 -1.34 8.26 -4.47
N VAL A 4 -0.53 8.89 -3.63
CA VAL A 4 0.81 8.40 -3.29
C VAL A 4 0.74 7.72 -1.93
N VAL A 5 1.25 6.50 -1.85
CA VAL A 5 1.30 5.71 -0.61
C VAL A 5 2.76 5.54 -0.21
N SER A 6 3.13 6.10 0.94
CA SER A 6 4.43 5.91 1.58
C SER A 6 4.26 5.14 2.88
N TYR A 7 5.19 4.23 3.19
CA TYR A 7 5.18 3.46 4.44
C TYR A 7 6.57 3.37 5.08
N ASP A 8 6.62 3.45 6.40
CA ASP A 8 7.85 3.26 7.17
C ASP A 8 7.69 2.06 8.11
N ILE A 9 8.38 0.96 7.79
CA ILE A 9 8.22 -0.33 8.48
C ILE A 9 9.59 -1.00 8.58
N THR A 10 10.03 -1.19 9.82
CA THR A 10 11.29 -1.84 10.18
C THR A 10 11.23 -3.37 10.06
N ASP A 11 10.08 -3.98 10.35
CA ASP A 11 9.91 -5.43 10.21
C ASP A 11 9.83 -5.85 8.73
N ASP A 12 10.85 -6.57 8.27
CA ASP A 12 10.97 -7.01 6.88
C ASP A 12 9.80 -7.89 6.42
N LYS A 13 9.27 -8.76 7.29
CA LYS A 13 8.15 -9.66 6.96
C LYS A 13 6.89 -8.84 6.70
N ARG A 14 6.60 -7.86 7.56
CA ARG A 14 5.47 -6.94 7.46
C ARG A 14 5.61 -6.03 6.24
N ARG A 15 6.80 -5.45 6.04
CA ARG A 15 7.10 -4.63 4.86
C ARG A 15 6.85 -5.40 3.57
N ASN A 16 7.31 -6.65 3.48
CA ASN A 16 7.09 -7.50 2.32
C ASN A 16 5.60 -7.83 2.10
N ARG A 17 4.82 -8.00 3.18
CA ARG A 17 3.36 -8.19 3.07
C ARG A 17 2.66 -6.93 2.54
N ILE A 18 3.05 -5.75 3.02
CA ILE A 18 2.51 -4.47 2.51
C ILE A 18 2.87 -4.27 1.03
N HIS A 19 4.13 -4.46 0.65
CA HIS A 19 4.59 -4.38 -0.74
C HIS A 19 3.77 -5.29 -1.66
N LYS A 20 3.55 -6.55 -1.24
CA LYS A 20 2.71 -7.50 -2.01
C LYS A 20 1.24 -7.04 -2.09
N ALA A 21 0.70 -6.46 -1.03
CA ALA A 21 -0.68 -5.96 -1.04
C ALA A 21 -0.84 -4.74 -1.98
N LEU A 22 0.11 -3.80 -1.94
CA LEU A 22 0.07 -2.57 -2.72
C LEU A 22 0.24 -2.77 -4.23
N LYS A 23 0.90 -3.85 -4.67
CA LYS A 23 1.00 -4.23 -6.08
C LYS A 23 -0.35 -4.40 -6.79
N ASN A 24 -1.43 -4.68 -6.06
CA ASN A 24 -2.77 -4.80 -6.64
C ASN A 24 -3.47 -3.45 -6.82
N TYR A 25 -2.89 -2.35 -6.33
CA TYR A 25 -3.50 -1.03 -6.28
C TYR A 25 -2.71 0.03 -7.06
N GLY A 26 -1.44 -0.21 -7.35
CA GLY A 26 -0.60 0.73 -8.08
C GLY A 26 0.81 0.23 -8.34
N GLU A 27 1.62 1.14 -8.84
CA GLU A 27 3.00 0.87 -9.25
C GLU A 27 3.99 1.32 -8.19
N ARG A 28 5.06 0.54 -8.02
CA ARG A 28 6.12 0.88 -7.06
C ARG A 28 7.10 1.85 -7.71
N VAL A 29 7.29 3.02 -7.09
CA VAL A 29 8.21 4.06 -7.59
C VAL A 29 9.48 4.19 -6.74
N GLN A 30 9.44 3.80 -5.46
CA GLN A 30 10.61 3.79 -4.58
C GLN A 30 10.59 2.53 -3.70
N PHE A 31 11.58 2.35 -2.82
CA PHE A 31 11.63 1.21 -1.90
C PHE A 31 10.37 1.07 -1.02
N SER A 32 9.84 2.21 -0.57
CA SER A 32 8.72 2.30 0.35
C SER A 32 7.59 3.19 -0.16
N VAL A 33 7.54 3.46 -1.46
CA VAL A 33 6.57 4.37 -2.07
C VAL A 33 5.90 3.75 -3.30
N PHE A 34 4.57 3.89 -3.36
CA PHE A 34 3.71 3.48 -4.46
C PHE A 34 2.89 4.66 -4.98
N GLU A 35 2.63 4.66 -6.28
CA GLU A 35 1.69 5.56 -6.93
C GLU A 35 0.49 4.77 -7.43
N CYS A 36 -0.70 5.19 -7.03
CA CYS A 36 -1.95 4.47 -7.25
C CYS A 36 -2.99 5.40 -7.90
N ASN A 37 -3.67 4.93 -8.94
CA ASN A 37 -4.84 5.63 -9.49
C ASN A 37 -6.11 4.88 -9.09
N LEU A 38 -6.75 5.35 -8.02
CA LEU A 38 -7.83 4.64 -7.33
C LEU A 38 -9.12 5.44 -7.29
N SER A 39 -10.26 4.77 -7.35
CA SER A 39 -11.55 5.34 -6.96
C SER A 39 -11.63 5.47 -5.42
N PRO A 40 -12.53 6.31 -4.88
CA PRO A 40 -12.73 6.41 -3.43
C PRO A 40 -13.04 5.06 -2.76
N GLU A 41 -13.79 4.19 -3.44
CA GLU A 41 -14.08 2.84 -2.95
C GLU A 41 -12.82 1.96 -2.90
N GLN A 42 -11.98 2.02 -3.93
CA GLN A 42 -10.73 1.28 -3.97
C GLN A 42 -9.76 1.75 -2.88
N VAL A 43 -9.73 3.06 -2.56
CA VAL A 43 -8.96 3.59 -1.44
C VAL A 43 -9.44 2.99 -0.11
N MET A 44 -10.75 2.93 0.13
CA MET A 44 -11.30 2.31 1.34
C MET A 44 -10.92 0.82 1.44
N ARG A 45 -11.03 0.07 0.34
CA ARG A 45 -10.62 -1.34 0.28
C ARG A 45 -9.12 -1.51 0.55
N MET A 46 -8.28 -0.69 -0.07
CA MET A 46 -6.83 -0.69 0.15
C MET A 46 -6.50 -0.45 1.63
N GLN A 47 -7.06 0.61 2.23
CA GLN A 47 -6.85 0.93 3.64
C GLN A 47 -7.31 -0.21 4.57
N HIS A 48 -8.45 -0.82 4.28
CA HIS A 48 -8.96 -1.96 5.07
C HIS A 48 -8.00 -3.17 5.00
N SER A 49 -7.48 -3.49 3.81
CA SER A 49 -6.50 -4.57 3.62
C SER A 49 -5.19 -4.28 4.37
N LEU A 50 -4.68 -3.06 4.29
CA LEU A 50 -3.43 -2.67 4.94
C LEU A 50 -3.55 -2.66 6.47
N LYS A 51 -4.68 -2.23 7.03
CA LYS A 51 -4.94 -2.25 8.48
C LYS A 51 -4.82 -3.65 9.10
N LYS A 52 -5.11 -4.71 8.33
CA LYS A 52 -4.93 -6.11 8.79
C LYS A 52 -3.47 -6.57 8.85
N ILE A 53 -2.57 -5.86 8.16
CA ILE A 53 -1.14 -6.18 8.08
C ILE A 53 -0.33 -5.35 9.08
N ILE A 54 -0.75 -4.10 9.32
CA ILE A 54 -0.05 -3.13 10.19
C ILE A 54 -0.24 -3.43 11.68
N LYS A 55 -1.33 -4.10 12.07
CA LYS A 55 -1.59 -4.51 13.46
C LYS A 55 -0.42 -5.29 14.08
#